data_AF-A0A8S3EQQ7-F1
#
_entry.id   AF-A0A8S3EQQ7-F1
#
_cell.length_a   1.000
_cell.length_b   1.000
_cell.length_c   1.000
_cell.angle_alpha   90.00
_cell.angle_beta   90.00
_cell.angle_gamma   90.00
#
_symmetry.space_group_name_H-M   'P 1'
#
loop_
_entity.id
_entity.type
_entity.pdbx_description
1 polymer ?
#
loop_
_entity_poly.entity_id
_entity_poly.type
_entity_poly.pdbx_seq_one_letter_code
_entity_poly.pdbx_strand_id
1 'polypeptide(L)' 'MDENGSLYVVDNVKDEVRRYKKGESQGTVVAGGNGRGNRFDQL' A
#
# COMPACT_ATOMS: atom_id res chain seq x y z
N MET A 1 -6.16 -1.36 9.99
CA MET A 1 -6.38 -2.81 9.77
C MET A 1 -7.83 -2.96 9.35
N ASP A 2 -8.15 -3.71 8.30
CA ASP A 2 -9.54 -3.87 7.85
C ASP A 2 -10.28 -5.01 8.58
N GLU A 3 -11.58 -5.17 8.30
CA GLU A 3 -12.44 -6.22 8.86
C GLU A 3 -11.95 -7.64 8.52
N ASN A 4 -11.13 -7.80 7.48
CA ASN A 4 -10.50 -9.07 7.09
C ASN A 4 -9.14 -9.31 7.78
N GLY A 5 -8.70 -8.40 8.66
CA GLY A 5 -7.40 -8.49 9.32
C GLY A 5 -6.22 -8.12 8.42
N SER A 6 -6.45 -7.38 7.33
CA SER A 6 -5.39 -6.87 6.47
C SER A 6 -4.75 -5.62 7.07
N LEU A 7 -3.42 -5.60 7.13
CA LEU A 7 -2.63 -4.44 7.51
C LEU A 7 -2.30 -3.61 6.26
N TYR A 8 -2.44 -2.29 6.37
CA TYR A 8 -2.05 -1.35 5.32
C TYR A 8 -0.87 -0.54 5.83
N VAL A 9 0.22 -0.55 5.08
CA VAL A 9 1.49 0.12 5.42
C VAL A 9 1.81 1.12 4.31
N VAL A 10 2.12 2.34 4.72
CA VAL A 10 2.58 3.40 3.81
C VAL A 10 4.10 3.36 3.77
N ASP A 11 4.67 3.20 2.58
CA ASP A 11 6.10 3.40 2.32
C ASP A 11 6.28 4.79 1.70
N ASN A 12 6.66 5.76 2.54
CA ASN A 12 6.87 7.15 2.15
C ASN A 12 8.13 7.36 1.29
N VAL A 13 9.01 6.37 1.20
CA VAL A 13 10.23 6.45 0.37
C VAL A 13 9.89 6.08 -1.07
N LYS A 14 8.98 5.13 -1.25
CA LYS A 14 8.52 4.65 -2.55
C LYS A 14 7.21 5.28 -3.02
N ASP A 15 6.58 6.09 -2.17
CA ASP A 15 5.25 6.66 -2.40
C ASP A 15 4.27 5.55 -2.82
N GLU A 16 4.18 4.51 -2.00
CA GLU A 16 3.31 3.36 -2.22
C GLU A 16 2.59 2.93 -0.93
N VAL A 17 1.37 2.42 -1.07
CA VAL A 17 0.63 1.77 0.01
C VAL A 17 0.62 0.29 -0.26
N ARG A 18 1.09 -0.51 0.70
CA ARG A 18 1.07 -1.96 0.65
C ARG A 18 0.02 -2.53 1.58
N ARG A 19 -0.73 -3.52 1.11
CA ARG A 19 -1.62 -4.36 1.92
C ARG A 19 -0.93 -5.69 2.24
N TYR A 20 -0.96 -6.09 3.49
CA TYR A 20 -0.51 -7.38 4.00
C TYR A 20 -1.71 -8.12 4.59
N LYS A 21 -2.06 -9.28 4.04
CA LYS A 21 -3.05 -10.16 4.67
C LYS A 21 -2.43 -10.95 5.80
N LYS A 22 -3.26 -11.44 6.72
CA LYS A 22 -2.81 -12.33 7.79
C LYS A 22 -2.14 -13.58 7.20
N GLY A 23 -0.84 -13.75 7.48
CA GLY A 23 -0.04 -14.86 6.97
C GLY A 23 0.73 -14.57 5.67
N GLU A 24 0.57 -13.40 5.06
CA GLU A 24 1.41 -12.98 3.93
C GLU A 24 2.74 -12.39 4.42
N SER A 25 3.85 -12.93 3.91
CA SER A 25 5.20 -12.40 4.13
C SER A 25 5.54 -11.24 3.19
N GLN A 26 4.80 -11.11 2.09
CA GLN A 26 4.99 -10.08 1.07
C GLN A 26 3.71 -9.26 0.89
N GLY A 27 3.84 -7.94 1.04
CA GLY A 27 2.71 -7.03 0.85
C GLY A 27 2.45 -6.74 -0.62
N THR A 28 1.18 -6.63 -0.99
CA THR A 28 0.75 -6.22 -2.34
C THR A 28 0.61 -4.70 -2.39
N VAL A 29 1.19 -4.03 -3.39
CA VAL A 29 0.95 -2.60 -3.61
C VAL A 29 -0.49 -2.39 -4.07
N VAL A 30 -1.23 -1.54 -3.35
CA VAL A 30 -2.65 -1.26 -3.61
C VAL A 30 -2.92 0.20 -3.98
N ALA A 31 -1.97 1.10 -3.75
CA ALA A 31 -2.01 2.48 -4.23
C ALA A 31 -0.60 3.05 -4.44
N GLY A 32 -0.49 4.00 -5.36
CA GLY A 32 0.75 4.64 -5.83
C GLY A 32 1.74 3.71 -6.53
N GLY A 33 3.04 3.97 -6.36
CA GLY A 33 4.11 3.37 -7.18
C GLY A 33 4.47 4.17 -8.43
N ASN A 34 3.80 5.30 -8.69
CA ASN A 34 4.14 6.26 -9.76
C ASN A 34 4.72 7.59 -9.21
N GLY A 35 5.20 7.59 -7.96
CA GLY A 35 5.73 8.77 -7.27
C GLY A 35 4.66 9.74 -6.75
N ARG A 36 5.12 10.84 -6.13
CA ARG A 36 4.22 11.82 -5.51
C ARG A 36 3.37 12.60 -6.52
N GLY A 37 2.06 12.69 -6.31
CA GLY A 37 1.21 13.56 -7.13
C GLY A 37 -0.30 13.39 -6.97
N ASN A 38 -1.05 14.19 -7.73
CA ASN A 38 -2.48 14.42 -7.52
C ASN A 38 -3.37 13.55 -8.44
N ARG A 39 -2.77 12.59 -9.15
CA ARG A 39 -3.47 11.70 -10.07
C ARG A 39 -3.93 10.44 -9.33
N PHE A 40 -4.97 9.77 -9.83
CA PHE A 40 -5.51 8.55 -9.22
C PHE A 40 -4.49 7.41 -9.09
N ASP A 41 -3.43 7.45 -9.89
CA ASP A 41 -2.33 6.49 -9.94
C ASP A 41 -1.06 6.96 -9.22
N GLN A 42 -1.06 8.14 -8.60
CA GLN A 42 0.05 8.76 -7.85
C GLN A 42 -0.30 8.87 -6.35
N LEU A 43 0.70 8.91 -5.48
CA LEU A 43 0.52 8.95 -4.01
C LEU A 43 0.94 10.28 -3.37
#